data_AF-M9R7T5-F1
#
_entry.id   AF-M9R7T5-F1
#
_cell.length_a   1.000
_cell.length_b   1.000
_cell.length_c   1.000
_cell.angle_alpha   90.00
_cell.angle_beta   90.00
_cell.angle_gamma   90.00
#
_symmetry.space_group_name_H-M   'P 1'
#
loop_
_entity.id
_entity.type
_entity.pdbx_description
1 polymer ?
#
loop_
_entity_poly.entity_id
_entity_poly.type
_entity_poly.pdbx_seq_one_letter_code
_entity_poly.pdbx_strand_id
1 'polypeptide(L)'
;MADPVETGAEAGGAGMPQLDFSTFPNQIFWLLVTLIVIYLILSRVALPRIGAVLAERSGTITNDIGAAEELKMRAIRAEAAYDKALADARSEAGKIVAQAKSDIQAELDVQIQKADAEIAAQTAESAKAIADIQAGATDAIKVVAKDTAKEIIAAFGGKVDAKTVTAAVTARMKG
;
A
#
# COMPACT_ATOMS: atom_id res chain seq x y z
N MET A 1 -114.82 1.80 52.12
CA MET A 1 -115.18 3.22 52.35
C MET A 1 -113.86 3.97 52.55
N ALA A 2 -113.67 5.00 51.73
CA ALA A 2 -112.59 5.98 51.60
C ALA A 2 -111.53 6.16 52.72
N ASP A 3 -110.29 6.40 52.27
CA ASP A 3 -109.10 6.89 52.99
C ASP A 3 -109.29 8.24 53.71
N PRO A 4 -108.35 8.59 54.60
CA PRO A 4 -107.67 9.88 54.43
C PRO A 4 -106.14 9.74 54.39
N VAL A 5 -105.56 10.38 53.39
CA VAL A 5 -104.18 10.85 53.32
C VAL A 5 -104.08 12.14 54.13
N GLU A 6 -103.16 12.24 55.09
CA GLU A 6 -102.45 13.47 55.52
C GLU A 6 -101.18 13.02 56.30
N THR A 7 -99.97 13.08 55.74
CA THR A 7 -99.03 14.23 55.68
C THR A 7 -98.62 14.81 57.04
N GLY A 8 -97.31 14.84 57.30
CA GLY A 8 -96.74 15.77 58.29
C GLY A 8 -95.48 15.28 58.96
N ALA A 9 -94.34 15.69 58.43
CA ALA A 9 -92.99 15.51 58.98
C ALA A 9 -92.76 16.33 60.26
N GLU A 10 -91.70 15.97 61.00
CA GLU A 10 -90.68 16.83 61.65
C GLU A 10 -90.12 16.11 62.90
N ALA A 11 -88.88 16.26 63.37
CA ALA A 11 -87.59 16.66 62.81
C ALA A 11 -86.62 16.57 64.01
N GLY A 12 -85.43 16.02 63.82
CA GLY A 12 -84.41 15.89 64.87
C GLY A 12 -83.01 15.70 64.30
N GLY A 13 -82.61 16.60 63.40
CA GLY A 13 -81.18 16.81 63.06
C GLY A 13 -80.59 15.96 61.93
N ALA A 14 -81.33 15.68 60.86
CA ALA A 14 -80.77 15.01 59.68
C ALA A 14 -80.13 16.02 58.72
N GLY A 15 -78.81 16.21 58.82
CA GLY A 15 -78.02 16.70 57.68
C GLY A 15 -78.20 15.75 56.48
N MET A 16 -77.87 16.20 55.28
CA MET A 16 -77.88 15.35 54.07
C MET A 16 -77.35 13.94 54.42
N PRO A 17 -78.04 12.84 54.08
CA PRO A 17 -77.64 11.48 54.47
C PRO A 17 -76.21 11.10 54.04
N GLN A 18 -75.63 11.86 53.10
CA GLN A 18 -74.23 11.79 52.68
C GLN A 18 -73.20 12.30 53.71
N LEU A 19 -73.63 13.08 54.72
CA LEU A 19 -72.79 13.74 55.72
C LEU A 19 -72.99 13.14 57.13
N ASP A 20 -73.41 11.89 57.22
CA ASP A 20 -73.49 11.16 58.48
C ASP A 20 -72.09 10.68 58.93
N PHE A 21 -71.49 11.44 59.85
CA PHE A 21 -70.17 11.19 60.42
C PHE A 21 -70.05 9.87 61.20
N SER A 22 -71.15 9.19 61.53
CA SER A 22 -71.11 7.90 62.24
C SER A 22 -70.47 6.79 61.40
N THR A 23 -70.52 6.88 60.07
CA THR A 23 -69.95 5.89 59.14
C THR A 23 -68.48 6.14 58.77
N PHE A 24 -67.98 7.35 59.03
CA PHE A 24 -66.65 7.80 58.61
C PHE A 24 -65.51 6.97 59.22
N PRO A 25 -65.54 6.57 60.51
CA PRO A 25 -64.46 5.76 61.09
C PRO A 25 -64.24 4.42 60.37
N ASN A 26 -65.31 3.74 59.97
CA ASN A 26 -65.22 2.48 59.23
C ASN A 26 -64.68 2.69 57.81
N GLN A 27 -65.13 3.73 57.11
CA GLN A 27 -64.60 4.08 55.79
C GLN A 27 -63.12 4.46 55.86
N ILE A 28 -62.72 5.27 56.84
CA ILE A 28 -61.33 5.67 57.07
C ILE A 28 -60.47 4.45 57.41
N PHE A 29 -60.96 3.52 58.23
CA PHE A 29 -60.24 2.29 58.53
C PHE A 29 -59.92 1.49 57.26
N TRP A 30 -60.92 1.20 56.43
CA TRP A 30 -60.70 0.47 55.17
C TRP A 30 -59.87 1.26 54.15
N LEU A 31 -60.00 2.58 54.11
CA LEU A 31 -59.14 3.44 53.29
C LEU A 31 -57.68 3.26 53.71
N LEU A 32 -57.36 3.35 55.00
CA LEU A 32 -55.99 3.15 55.50
C LEU A 32 -55.49 1.73 55.22
N VAL A 33 -56.32 0.70 55.44
CA VAL A 33 -55.95 -0.69 55.15
C VAL A 33 -55.63 -0.88 53.67
N THR A 34 -56.50 -0.42 52.76
CA THR A 34 -56.28 -0.55 51.32
C THR A 34 -55.11 0.29 50.83
N LEU A 35 -54.90 1.48 51.38
CA LEU A 35 -53.74 2.32 51.08
C LEU A 35 -52.44 1.63 51.48
N ILE A 36 -52.38 1.02 52.67
CA ILE A 36 -51.20 0.28 53.13
C ILE A 36 -50.95 -0.93 52.23
N VAL A 37 -52.00 -1.68 51.87
CA VAL A 37 -51.86 -2.84 50.96
C VAL A 37 -51.31 -2.41 49.60
N ILE A 38 -51.87 -1.36 48.99
CA ILE A 38 -51.38 -0.82 47.72
C ILE A 38 -49.93 -0.33 47.84
N TYR A 39 -49.61 0.40 48.92
CA TYR A 39 -48.26 0.87 49.19
C TYR A 39 -47.25 -0.28 49.28
N LEU A 40 -47.60 -1.37 49.97
CA LEU A 40 -46.74 -2.55 50.07
C LEU A 40 -46.57 -3.25 48.71
N ILE A 41 -47.63 -3.37 47.92
CA ILE A 41 -47.56 -3.95 46.56
C ILE A 41 -46.66 -3.09 45.66
N LEU A 42 -46.83 -1.77 45.66
CA LEU A 42 -46.03 -0.88 44.84
C LEU A 42 -44.56 -0.88 45.27
N SER A 43 -44.31 -0.78 46.58
CA SER A 43 -42.94 -0.72 47.12
C SER A 43 -42.19 -2.05 46.99
N ARG A 44 -42.86 -3.20 47.13
CA ARG A 44 -42.19 -4.52 47.09
C ARG A 44 -42.28 -5.25 45.77
N VAL A 45 -43.20 -4.90 44.88
CA VAL A 45 -43.39 -5.63 43.61
C VAL A 45 -43.24 -4.70 42.40
N ALA A 46 -44.00 -3.61 42.33
CA ALA A 46 -44.02 -2.78 41.13
C ALA A 46 -42.71 -2.00 40.92
N LEU A 47 -42.25 -1.26 41.94
CA LEU A 47 -41.04 -0.45 41.87
C LEU A 47 -39.78 -1.30 41.65
N PRO A 48 -39.57 -2.42 42.35
CA PRO A 48 -38.40 -3.28 42.10
C PRO A 48 -38.37 -3.86 40.68
N ARG A 49 -39.53 -4.23 40.11
CA ARG A 49 -39.60 -4.72 38.72
C ARG A 49 -39.24 -3.65 37.70
N ILE A 50 -39.74 -2.42 37.88
CA ILE A 50 -39.39 -1.30 36.99
C ILE A 50 -37.89 -0.96 37.12
N GLY A 51 -37.37 -0.96 38.35
CA GLY A 51 -35.94 -0.75 38.62
C GLY A 51 -35.06 -1.81 37.94
N ALA A 52 -35.46 -3.08 37.97
CA ALA A 52 -34.74 -4.16 37.31
C ALA A 52 -34.67 -3.97 35.78
N VAL A 53 -35.78 -3.63 35.13
CA VAL A 53 -35.82 -3.37 33.67
C VAL A 53 -34.97 -2.15 33.31
N LEU A 54 -35.01 -1.09 34.12
CA LEU A 54 -34.20 0.09 33.87
C LEU A 54 -32.70 -0.24 34.02
N ALA A 55 -32.32 -0.99 35.06
CA ALA A 55 -30.95 -1.42 35.28
C ALA A 55 -30.46 -2.33 34.15
N GLU A 56 -31.29 -3.25 33.66
CA GLU A 56 -30.97 -4.11 32.51
C GLU A 56 -30.71 -3.26 31.25
N ARG A 57 -31.61 -2.31 30.93
CA ARG A 57 -31.43 -1.43 29.78
C ARG A 57 -30.18 -0.56 29.89
N SER A 58 -29.96 0.05 31.05
CA SER A 58 -28.74 0.83 31.30
C SER A 58 -27.48 -0.03 31.17
N GLY A 59 -27.51 -1.25 31.71
CA GLY A 59 -26.41 -2.20 31.60
C GLY A 59 -26.11 -2.57 30.14
N THR A 60 -27.13 -2.91 29.35
CA THR A 60 -26.98 -3.21 27.92
C THR A 60 -26.43 -2.02 27.15
N ILE A 61 -26.96 -0.82 27.36
CA ILE A 61 -26.47 0.40 26.70
C ILE A 61 -25.00 0.65 27.03
N THR A 62 -24.62 0.57 28.31
CA THR A 62 -23.22 0.76 28.72
C THR A 62 -22.31 -0.30 28.13
N ASN A 63 -22.75 -1.57 28.10
CA ASN A 63 -21.99 -2.64 27.48
C ASN A 63 -21.81 -2.44 25.97
N ASP A 64 -22.87 -2.04 25.27
CA ASP A 64 -22.84 -1.80 23.82
C ASP A 64 -21.95 -0.60 23.48
N ILE A 65 -21.98 0.46 24.29
CA ILE A 65 -21.07 1.61 24.16
C ILE A 65 -19.62 1.15 24.36
N GLY A 66 -19.34 0.38 25.42
CA GLY A 66 -17.99 -0.14 25.67
C GLY A 66 -17.48 -1.03 24.53
N ALA A 67 -18.33 -1.91 24.01
CA ALA A 67 -18.01 -2.75 22.86
C ALA A 67 -17.76 -1.91 21.59
N ALA A 68 -18.58 -0.89 21.34
CA ALA A 68 -18.41 0.02 20.20
C ALA A 68 -17.09 0.83 20.30
N GLU A 69 -16.75 1.32 21.49
CA GLU A 69 -15.49 2.02 21.73
C GLU A 69 -14.29 1.08 21.55
N GLU A 70 -14.37 -0.16 22.04
CA GLU A 70 -13.32 -1.15 21.84
C GLU A 70 -13.13 -1.47 20.35
N LEU A 71 -14.22 -1.70 19.62
CA LEU A 71 -14.17 -1.94 18.17
C LEU A 71 -13.58 -0.75 17.42
N LYS A 72 -13.96 0.48 17.78
CA LYS A 72 -13.38 1.71 17.23
C LYS A 72 -11.88 1.78 17.50
N MET A 73 -11.44 1.50 18.73
CA MET A 73 -10.03 1.50 19.10
C MET A 73 -9.23 0.39 18.42
N ARG A 74 -9.85 -0.77 18.16
CA ARG A 74 -9.23 -1.85 17.36
C ARG A 74 -9.10 -1.44 15.89
N ALA A 75 -10.12 -0.80 15.32
CA ALA A 75 -10.09 -0.29 13.95
C ALA A 75 -9.00 0.77 13.75
N ILE A 76 -8.92 1.78 14.63
CA ILE A 76 -7.87 2.82 14.58
C ILE A 76 -6.47 2.21 14.70
N ARG A 77 -6.29 1.22 15.58
CA ARG A 77 -5.00 0.51 15.72
C ARG A 77 -4.65 -0.30 14.47
N ALA A 78 -5.62 -0.96 13.86
CA ALA A 78 -5.43 -1.72 12.63
C ALA A 78 -5.10 -0.81 11.45
N GLU A 79 -5.78 0.33 11.33
CA GLU A 79 -5.51 1.37 10.31
C GLU A 79 -4.10 1.92 10.47
N ALA A 80 -3.70 2.32 11.69
CA ALA A 80 -2.35 2.81 11.95
C ALA A 80 -1.26 1.75 11.65
N ALA A 81 -1.52 0.47 11.95
CA ALA A 81 -0.61 -0.62 11.64
C ALA A 81 -0.51 -0.87 10.12
N TYR A 82 -1.64 -0.79 9.41
CA TYR A 82 -1.69 -0.90 7.95
C TYR A 82 -0.94 0.23 7.27
N ASP A 83 -1.17 1.49 7.68
CA ASP A 83 -0.49 2.65 7.12
C ASP A 83 1.01 2.60 7.35
N LYS A 84 1.43 2.15 8.55
CA LYS A 84 2.84 1.92 8.85
C LYS A 84 3.43 0.84 7.95
N ALA A 85 2.78 -0.31 7.82
CA ALA A 85 3.24 -1.38 6.95
C ALA A 85 3.35 -0.94 5.48
N LEU A 86 2.40 -0.12 5.00
CA LEU A 86 2.43 0.44 3.66
C LEU A 86 3.59 1.43 3.47
N ALA A 87 3.86 2.28 4.47
CA ALA A 87 4.99 3.21 4.43
C ALA A 87 6.34 2.46 4.45
N ASP A 88 6.46 1.44 5.31
CA ASP A 88 7.65 0.59 5.41
C ASP A 88 7.89 -0.16 4.09
N ALA A 89 6.86 -0.77 3.51
CA ALA A 89 6.94 -1.45 2.21
C ALA A 89 7.35 -0.52 1.07
N ARG A 90 6.84 0.72 1.04
CA ARG A 90 7.25 1.74 0.05
C ARG A 90 8.71 2.15 0.24
N SER A 91 9.15 2.31 1.49
CA SER A 91 10.55 2.63 1.80
C SER A 91 11.47 1.50 1.36
N GLU A 92 11.12 0.25 1.66
CA GLU A 92 11.88 -0.94 1.29
C GLU A 92 11.94 -1.13 -0.23
N ALA A 93 10.81 -0.98 -0.93
CA ALA A 93 10.79 -0.98 -2.39
C ALA A 93 11.70 0.10 -2.97
N GLY A 94 11.68 1.32 -2.42
CA GLY A 94 12.58 2.40 -2.81
C GLY A 94 14.06 2.04 -2.62
N LYS A 95 14.41 1.41 -1.49
CA LYS A 95 15.77 0.92 -1.22
C LYS A 95 16.19 -0.17 -2.20
N ILE A 96 15.32 -1.14 -2.48
CA ILE A 96 15.59 -2.22 -3.44
C ILE A 96 15.85 -1.64 -4.83
N VAL A 97 15.02 -0.70 -5.28
CA VAL A 97 15.21 -0.05 -6.59
C VAL A 97 16.52 0.73 -6.64
N ALA A 98 16.87 1.47 -5.58
CA ALA A 98 18.12 2.22 -5.52
C ALA A 98 19.33 1.28 -5.53
N GLN A 99 19.30 0.20 -4.74
CA GLN A 99 20.35 -0.81 -4.69
C GLN A 99 20.52 -1.51 -6.04
N ALA A 100 19.43 -1.98 -6.64
CA ALA A 100 19.46 -2.64 -7.94
C ALA A 100 20.02 -1.73 -9.03
N LYS A 101 19.67 -0.43 -9.02
CA LYS A 101 20.27 0.55 -9.96
C LYS A 101 21.76 0.71 -9.74
N SER A 102 22.21 0.78 -8.49
CA SER A 102 23.63 0.88 -8.16
C SER A 102 24.40 -0.36 -8.62
N ASP A 103 23.85 -1.56 -8.37
CA ASP A 103 24.48 -2.83 -8.74
C ASP A 103 24.55 -2.99 -10.27
N ILE A 104 23.46 -2.65 -10.98
CA ILE A 104 23.42 -2.65 -12.45
C ILE A 104 24.45 -1.68 -13.01
N GLN A 105 24.57 -0.48 -12.46
CA GLN A 105 25.55 0.50 -12.94
C GLN A 105 26.99 0.00 -12.74
N ALA A 106 27.29 -0.58 -11.57
CA ALA A 106 28.60 -1.13 -11.29
C ALA A 106 28.96 -2.29 -12.25
N GLU A 107 28.02 -3.21 -12.49
CA GLU A 107 28.23 -4.31 -13.43
C GLU A 107 28.38 -3.79 -14.88
N LEU A 108 27.58 -2.80 -15.27
CA LEU A 108 27.68 -2.16 -16.58
C LEU A 108 29.06 -1.53 -16.79
N ASP A 109 29.58 -0.81 -15.79
CA ASP A 109 30.89 -0.17 -15.88
C ASP A 109 32.01 -1.23 -16.02
N VAL A 110 31.92 -2.36 -15.31
CA VAL A 110 32.86 -3.48 -15.45
C VAL A 110 32.79 -4.10 -16.85
N GLN A 111 31.59 -4.31 -17.38
CA GLN A 111 31.41 -4.89 -18.70
C GLN A 111 31.87 -3.96 -19.82
N ILE A 112 31.65 -2.64 -19.68
CA ILE A 112 32.16 -1.63 -20.61
C ILE A 112 33.69 -1.65 -20.60
N GLN A 113 34.34 -1.66 -19.43
CA GLN A 113 35.80 -1.72 -19.35
C GLN A 113 36.38 -2.98 -19.99
N LYS A 114 35.73 -4.14 -19.81
CA LYS A 114 36.13 -5.39 -20.47
C LYS A 114 35.97 -5.29 -21.99
N ALA A 115 34.83 -4.80 -22.46
CA ALA A 115 34.56 -4.64 -23.88
C ALA A 115 35.56 -3.67 -24.52
N ASP A 116 35.86 -2.54 -23.89
CA ASP A 116 36.85 -1.58 -24.37
C ASP A 116 38.25 -2.20 -24.44
N ALA A 117 38.64 -3.00 -23.45
CA ALA A 117 39.92 -3.70 -23.46
C ALA A 117 40.02 -4.74 -24.58
N GLU A 118 38.95 -5.50 -24.83
CA GLU A 118 38.87 -6.49 -25.91
C GLU A 118 38.90 -5.82 -27.29
N ILE A 119 38.13 -4.74 -27.48
CA ILE A 119 38.13 -3.93 -28.70
C ILE A 119 39.52 -3.34 -28.95
N ALA A 120 40.19 -2.82 -27.92
CA ALA A 120 41.53 -2.27 -28.05
C ALA A 120 42.55 -3.35 -28.46
N ALA A 121 42.47 -4.54 -27.86
CA ALA A 121 43.33 -5.67 -28.22
C ALA A 121 43.11 -6.11 -29.67
N GLN A 122 41.85 -6.28 -30.09
CA GLN A 122 41.51 -6.70 -31.45
C GLN A 122 41.87 -5.64 -32.50
N THR A 123 41.74 -4.35 -32.15
CA THR A 123 42.18 -3.24 -33.01
C THR A 123 43.69 -3.26 -33.18
N ALA A 124 44.46 -3.49 -32.11
CA ALA A 124 45.92 -3.59 -32.19
C ALA A 124 46.38 -4.81 -33.01
N GLU A 125 45.70 -5.96 -32.88
CA GLU A 125 45.96 -7.14 -33.70
C GLU A 125 45.67 -6.89 -35.18
N SER A 126 44.50 -6.31 -35.48
CA SER A 126 44.10 -5.96 -36.85
C SER A 126 45.08 -4.95 -37.47
N ALA A 127 45.54 -3.96 -36.70
CA ALA A 127 46.53 -3.00 -37.16
C ALA A 127 47.87 -3.66 -37.53
N LYS A 128 48.33 -4.65 -36.74
CA LYS A 128 49.52 -5.44 -37.06
C LYS A 128 49.33 -6.26 -38.33
N ALA A 129 48.21 -6.99 -38.44
CA ALA A 129 47.91 -7.78 -39.63
C ALA A 129 47.85 -6.90 -40.90
N ILE A 130 47.25 -5.72 -40.82
CA ILE A 130 47.23 -4.75 -41.91
C ILE A 130 48.65 -4.27 -42.26
N ALA A 131 49.50 -3.98 -41.26
CA ALA A 131 50.88 -3.57 -41.49
C ALA A 131 51.70 -4.68 -42.17
N ASP A 132 51.52 -5.94 -41.76
CA ASP A 132 52.19 -7.10 -42.37
C ASP A 132 51.73 -7.31 -43.81
N ILE A 133 50.41 -7.20 -44.08
CA ILE A 133 49.86 -7.26 -45.45
C ILE A 133 50.42 -6.12 -46.31
N GLN A 134 50.50 -4.90 -45.79
CA GLN A 134 51.09 -3.76 -46.51
C GLN A 134 52.56 -4.01 -46.82
N ALA A 135 53.35 -4.50 -45.85
CA ALA A 135 54.75 -4.83 -46.07
C ALA A 135 54.91 -5.89 -47.17
N GLY A 136 54.17 -7.01 -47.07
CA GLY A 136 54.16 -8.06 -48.09
C GLY A 136 53.71 -7.57 -49.47
N ALA A 137 52.69 -6.71 -49.53
CA ALA A 137 52.25 -6.09 -50.77
C ALA A 137 53.35 -5.20 -51.38
N THR A 138 54.06 -4.38 -50.59
CA THR A 138 55.17 -3.57 -51.11
C THR A 138 56.31 -4.42 -51.67
N ASP A 139 56.60 -5.56 -51.06
CA ASP A 139 57.63 -6.48 -51.56
C ASP A 139 57.18 -7.22 -52.83
N ALA A 140 55.93 -7.66 -52.89
CA ALA A 140 55.34 -8.23 -54.11
C ALA A 140 55.36 -7.22 -55.27
N ILE A 141 55.01 -5.96 -55.00
CA ILE A 141 55.09 -4.87 -55.99
C ILE A 141 56.53 -4.68 -56.48
N LYS A 142 57.55 -4.73 -55.61
CA LYS A 142 58.96 -4.65 -56.03
C LYS A 142 59.34 -5.76 -57.00
N VAL A 143 58.91 -6.99 -56.74
CA VAL A 143 59.20 -8.15 -57.60
C VAL A 143 58.52 -7.97 -58.95
N VAL A 144 57.19 -7.73 -58.95
CA VAL A 144 56.41 -7.55 -60.19
C VAL A 144 56.93 -6.37 -61.01
N ALA A 145 57.29 -5.25 -60.37
CA ALA A 145 57.84 -4.08 -61.06
C ALA A 145 59.20 -4.38 -61.70
N LYS A 146 60.10 -5.10 -61.01
CA LYS A 146 61.40 -5.50 -61.55
C LYS A 146 61.25 -6.45 -62.73
N ASP A 147 60.37 -7.45 -62.61
CA ASP A 147 60.20 -8.45 -63.66
C ASP A 147 59.49 -7.84 -64.88
N THR A 148 58.47 -7.01 -64.67
CA THR A 148 57.81 -6.26 -65.74
C THR A 148 58.77 -5.30 -66.45
N ALA A 149 59.64 -4.58 -65.71
CA ALA A 149 60.64 -3.71 -66.31
C ALA A 149 61.68 -4.47 -67.16
N LYS A 150 62.11 -5.67 -66.71
CA LYS A 150 63.00 -6.53 -67.51
C LYS A 150 62.33 -7.00 -68.79
N GLU A 151 61.09 -7.47 -68.71
CA GLU A 151 60.31 -7.93 -69.87
C GLU A 151 60.11 -6.81 -70.90
N ILE A 152 59.79 -5.59 -70.45
CA ILE A 152 59.67 -4.42 -71.33
C ILE A 152 61.02 -4.13 -72.03
N ILE A 153 62.15 -4.09 -71.30
CA ILE A 153 63.47 -3.80 -71.89
C ILE A 153 63.86 -4.88 -72.92
N ALA A 154 63.56 -6.14 -72.64
CA ALA A 154 63.79 -7.26 -73.55
C ALA A 154 62.92 -7.16 -74.81
N ALA A 155 61.63 -6.82 -74.68
CA ALA A 155 60.71 -6.66 -75.80
C ALA A 155 61.12 -5.52 -76.75
N PHE A 156 61.74 -4.45 -76.24
CA PHE A 156 62.28 -3.34 -77.04
C PHE A 156 63.71 -3.57 -77.56
N GLY A 157 64.27 -4.78 -77.40
CA GLY A 157 65.57 -5.17 -77.98
C GLY A 157 66.81 -4.68 -77.23
N GLY A 158 66.65 -4.19 -75.98
CA GLY A 158 67.75 -3.77 -75.13
C GLY A 158 68.45 -4.93 -74.41
N LYS A 159 69.76 -4.81 -74.15
CA LYS A 159 70.47 -5.77 -73.27
C LYS A 159 70.07 -5.51 -71.82
N VAL A 160 69.44 -6.49 -71.19
CA VAL A 160 69.03 -6.42 -69.77
C VAL A 160 70.27 -6.51 -68.88
N ASP A 161 70.64 -5.40 -68.26
CA ASP A 161 71.51 -5.42 -67.10
C ASP A 161 70.65 -5.44 -65.82
N ALA A 162 70.54 -6.63 -65.23
CA ALA A 162 69.71 -6.87 -64.06
C ALA A 162 70.09 -5.99 -62.85
N LYS A 163 71.36 -5.54 -62.74
CA LYS A 163 71.81 -4.72 -61.62
C LYS A 163 71.30 -3.28 -61.73
N THR A 164 71.37 -2.68 -62.91
CA THR A 164 70.88 -1.32 -63.15
C THR A 164 69.36 -1.22 -63.07
N VAL A 165 68.62 -2.21 -63.59
CA VAL A 165 67.14 -2.26 -63.47
C VAL A 165 66.71 -2.40 -62.01
N THR A 166 67.35 -3.30 -61.25
CA THR A 166 67.05 -3.47 -59.82
C THR A 166 67.33 -2.20 -59.03
N ALA A 167 68.43 -1.50 -59.32
CA ALA A 167 68.80 -0.26 -58.66
C ALA A 167 67.81 0.89 -58.98
N ALA A 168 67.42 1.05 -60.25
CA ALA A 168 66.50 2.10 -60.69
C ALA A 168 65.09 1.93 -60.10
N VAL A 169 64.55 0.70 -60.12
CA VAL A 169 63.22 0.41 -59.52
C VAL A 169 63.26 0.63 -58.00
N THR A 170 64.33 0.20 -57.32
CA THR A 170 64.45 0.38 -55.87
C THR A 170 64.58 1.87 -55.49
N ALA A 171 65.27 2.67 -56.30
CA ALA A 171 65.38 4.12 -56.09
C ALA A 171 64.03 4.82 -56.29
N ARG A 172 63.21 4.39 -57.27
CA ARG A 172 61.90 4.98 -57.56
C ARG A 172 60.81 4.60 -56.55
N MET A 173 60.96 3.48 -55.85
CA MET A 173 60.03 3.06 -54.79
C MET A 173 60.36 3.62 -53.40
N LYS A 174 61.51 4.30 -53.24
CA LYS A 174 61.93 4.94 -51.99
C LYS A 174 61.70 6.45 -51.94
N GLY A 175 61.30 7.07 -53.06
CA GLY A 175 60.95 8.49 -53.17
C GLY A 175 59.47 8.66 -53.40
#